data_AF-A0A9X0CMT7-F1
#
_entry.id   AF-A0A9X0CMT7-F1
#
_cell.length_a   1.000
_cell.length_b   1.000
_cell.length_c   1.000
_cell.angle_alpha   90.00
_cell.angle_beta   90.00
_cell.angle_gamma   90.00
#
_symmetry.space_group_name_H-M   'P 1'
#
loop_
_entity.id
_entity.type
_entity.pdbx_description
1 polymer ?
#
loop_
_entity_poly.entity_id
_entity_poly.type
_entity_poly.pdbx_seq_one_letter_code
_entity_poly.pdbx_strand_id
1 'polypeptide(L)'
;MAEGRVNLSDDCVVLLEQVLKSNRDLAAENQRLRQEHERSANSQAEVLQRIEQRLQDRERTVPVGRPRRRDERKIAVPPACRRSVRKIYKVLEKKEDFNGFYLDEEANSANNSTIFERVVTQVLHEYGGQERCPWTRPVMEAALQRYFVSCLETRRLKTSSKYEEHKRKTRKSGRQREKLTRRTTALELAEWEDAHQKGRAAEILIMDAMSSEESCYEDDDRSKKVVNYKSQKSTLGNQITKKKLKKSLTKHTKNH
;
A
#
# COMPACT_ATOMS: atom_id res chain seq x y z
N MET A 1 47.47 21.59 75.78
CA MET A 1 47.19 20.92 74.49
C MET A 1 46.03 19.98 74.73
N ALA A 2 44.84 20.31 74.23
CA ALA A 2 43.65 19.47 74.37
C ALA A 2 43.49 18.68 73.07
N GLU A 3 43.74 17.38 73.15
CA GLU A 3 43.56 16.44 72.05
C GLU A 3 42.06 16.29 71.76
N GLY A 4 41.67 16.61 70.52
CA GLY A 4 40.33 16.38 70.01
C GLY A 4 40.08 14.88 69.89
N ARG A 5 39.38 14.30 70.87
CA ARG A 5 38.66 13.04 70.68
C ARG A 5 37.53 13.30 69.69
N VAL A 6 37.76 12.96 68.43
CA VAL A 6 36.69 12.90 67.43
C VAL A 6 35.78 11.73 67.84
N ASN A 7 34.54 12.03 68.22
CA ASN A 7 33.51 11.06 68.59
C ASN A 7 33.04 10.28 67.35
N LEU A 8 33.85 9.32 66.89
CA LEU A 8 33.51 8.38 65.82
C LEU A 8 32.16 7.66 66.05
N SER A 9 31.75 7.52 67.32
CA SER A 9 30.46 6.94 67.71
C SER A 9 29.27 7.81 67.29
N ASP A 10 29.39 9.14 67.37
CA ASP A 10 28.29 10.06 67.07
C ASP A 10 28.09 10.19 65.56
N ASP A 11 29.17 10.23 64.79
CA ASP A 11 29.12 10.24 63.32
C ASP A 11 28.52 8.95 62.75
N CYS A 12 28.82 7.79 63.37
CA CYS A 12 28.22 6.51 63.00
C CYS A 12 26.71 6.47 63.29
N VAL A 13 26.25 7.09 64.39
CA VAL A 13 24.81 7.17 64.72
C VAL A 13 24.08 8.04 63.70
N VAL A 14 24.63 9.19 63.33
CA VAL A 14 24.03 10.07 62.31
C VAL A 14 23.89 9.36 60.96
N LEU A 15 24.92 8.61 60.53
CA LEU A 15 24.86 7.83 59.30
C LEU A 15 23.80 6.72 59.36
N LEU A 16 23.68 6.02 60.49
CA LEU A 16 22.65 4.99 60.68
C LEU A 16 21.24 5.58 60.64
N GLU A 17 21.01 6.72 61.28
CA GLU A 17 19.72 7.43 61.23
C GLU A 17 19.37 7.86 59.80
N GLN A 18 20.35 8.33 59.04
CA GLN A 18 20.15 8.74 57.65
C GLN A 18 19.86 7.54 56.74
N VAL A 19 20.53 6.40 56.94
CA VAL A 19 20.25 5.14 56.22
C VAL A 19 18.87 4.60 56.59
N LEU A 20 18.46 4.68 57.85
CA LEU A 20 17.13 4.26 58.28
C LEU A 20 16.03 5.15 57.68
N LYS A 21 16.25 6.46 57.62
CA LYS A 21 15.33 7.40 56.97
C LYS A 21 15.22 7.11 55.47
N SER A 22 16.36 6.95 54.79
CA SER A 22 16.39 6.61 53.36
C SER A 22 15.70 5.28 53.05
N ASN A 23 15.90 4.25 53.87
CA ASN A 23 15.20 2.98 53.70
C ASN A 23 13.69 3.10 53.89
N ARG A 24 13.22 3.93 54.83
CA ARG A 24 11.78 4.21 55.01
C ARG A 24 11.20 4.92 53.79
N ASP A 25 11.91 5.91 53.26
CA ASP A 25 11.49 6.66 52.07
C ASP A 25 11.44 5.75 50.83
N LEU A 26 12.47 4.91 50.64
CA LEU A 26 12.51 3.91 49.56
C LEU A 26 11.42 2.85 49.70
N ALA A 27 11.08 2.44 50.91
CA ALA A 27 9.98 1.50 51.14
C ALA A 27 8.62 2.13 50.75
N ALA A 28 8.41 3.40 51.11
CA ALA A 28 7.22 4.15 50.71
C ALA A 28 7.14 4.37 49.20
N GLU A 29 8.25 4.70 48.54
CA GLU A 29 8.32 4.87 47.09
C GLU A 29 8.05 3.55 46.34
N ASN A 30 8.65 2.45 46.78
CA ASN A 30 8.36 1.11 46.23
C ASN A 30 6.89 0.73 46.37
N GLN A 31 6.24 1.09 47.48
CA GLN A 31 4.81 0.86 47.67
C GLN A 31 3.98 1.67 46.68
N ARG A 32 4.34 2.94 46.42
CA ARG A 32 3.67 3.79 45.42
C ARG A 32 3.84 3.25 44.00
N LEU A 33 5.05 2.84 43.63
CA LEU A 33 5.33 2.24 42.32
C LEU A 33 4.52 0.96 42.09
N ARG A 34 4.38 0.11 43.12
CA ARG A 34 3.53 -1.09 43.04
C ARG A 34 2.07 -0.74 42.80
N GLN A 35 1.54 0.24 43.52
CA GLN A 35 0.15 0.72 43.32
C GLN A 35 -0.06 1.33 41.94
N GLU A 36 0.93 2.06 41.41
CA GLU A 36 0.87 2.62 40.07
C GLU A 36 0.90 1.53 39.00
N HIS A 37 1.81 0.55 39.12
CA HIS A 37 1.86 -0.62 38.24
C HIS A 37 0.55 -1.40 38.24
N GLU A 38 -0.07 -1.60 39.41
CA GLU A 38 -1.36 -2.28 39.53
C GLU A 38 -2.48 -1.49 38.85
N ARG A 39 -2.53 -0.16 39.03
CA ARG A 39 -3.50 0.70 38.34
C ARG A 39 -3.30 0.70 36.83
N SER A 40 -2.06 0.77 36.35
CA SER A 40 -1.75 0.70 34.91
C SER A 40 -2.10 -0.66 34.33
N ALA A 41 -1.80 -1.76 35.05
CA ALA A 41 -2.16 -3.11 34.63
C ALA A 41 -3.68 -3.29 34.54
N ASN A 42 -4.43 -2.78 35.53
CA ASN A 42 -5.90 -2.82 35.52
C ASN A 42 -6.47 -2.00 34.35
N SER A 43 -5.94 -0.79 34.11
CA SER A 43 -6.35 0.03 32.97
C SER A 43 -6.06 -0.65 31.62
N GLN A 44 -4.89 -1.29 31.49
CA GLN A 44 -4.54 -2.05 30.28
C GLN A 44 -5.45 -3.27 30.10
N ALA A 45 -5.79 -3.98 31.17
CA ALA A 45 -6.72 -5.11 31.14
C ALA A 45 -8.12 -4.68 30.69
N GLU A 46 -8.63 -3.54 31.17
CA GLU A 46 -9.91 -2.98 30.71
C GLU A 46 -9.89 -2.60 29.22
N VAL A 47 -8.80 -2.01 28.73
CA VAL A 47 -8.64 -1.68 27.31
C VAL A 47 -8.63 -2.94 26.46
N LEU A 48 -7.92 -3.99 26.88
CA LEU A 48 -7.89 -5.27 26.19
C LEU A 48 -9.27 -5.94 26.16
N GLN A 49 -10.01 -5.93 27.28
CA GLN A 49 -11.39 -6.44 27.32
C GLN A 49 -12.32 -5.67 26.38
N ARG A 50 -12.19 -4.33 26.29
CA ARG A 50 -12.97 -3.53 25.32
C ARG A 50 -12.61 -3.86 23.88
N ILE A 51 -11.34 -4.13 23.58
CA ILE A 51 -10.91 -4.56 22.25
C ILE A 51 -11.50 -5.94 21.92
N GLU A 52 -11.45 -6.87 22.88
CA GLU A 52 -11.98 -8.23 22.74
C GLU A 52 -13.51 -8.21 22.54
N GLN A 53 -14.24 -7.41 23.32
CA GLN A 53 -15.68 -7.20 23.12
C GLN A 53 -15.99 -6.61 21.73
N ARG A 54 -15.23 -5.62 21.27
CA ARG A 54 -15.40 -5.07 19.92
C ARG A 54 -15.08 -6.08 18.81
N LEU A 55 -14.16 -7.02 19.05
CA LEU A 55 -13.88 -8.10 18.11
C LEU A 55 -15.02 -9.14 18.10
N GLN A 56 -15.54 -9.50 19.26
CA GLN A 56 -16.69 -10.41 19.38
C GLN A 56 -17.98 -9.79 18.80
N ASP A 57 -18.23 -8.52 19.06
CA ASP A 57 -19.36 -7.79 18.48
C ASP A 57 -19.20 -7.64 16.96
N ARG A 58 -17.97 -7.44 16.49
CA ARG A 58 -17.66 -7.46 15.06
C ARG A 58 -17.91 -8.84 14.47
N GLU A 59 -17.54 -9.94 15.13
CA GLU A 59 -17.88 -11.31 14.72
C GLU A 59 -19.40 -11.55 14.66
N ARG A 60 -20.16 -11.02 15.63
CA ARG A 60 -21.63 -11.14 15.68
C ARG A 60 -22.36 -10.25 14.67
N THR A 61 -21.76 -9.14 14.25
CA THR A 61 -22.37 -8.15 13.35
C THR A 61 -21.76 -8.10 11.95
N VAL A 62 -20.88 -9.03 11.57
CA VAL A 62 -20.54 -9.20 10.16
C VAL A 62 -21.79 -9.75 9.47
N PRO A 63 -22.46 -9.04 8.53
CA PRO A 63 -23.12 -9.74 7.45
C PRO A 63 -22.02 -10.52 6.77
N VAL A 64 -21.95 -11.83 7.06
CA VAL A 64 -20.99 -12.78 6.50
C VAL A 64 -20.80 -12.39 5.04
N GLY A 65 -19.70 -11.68 4.76
CA GLY A 65 -19.17 -11.60 3.43
C GLY A 65 -18.85 -13.05 3.15
N ARG A 66 -19.75 -13.71 2.42
CA ARG A 66 -19.73 -15.16 2.17
C ARG A 66 -18.28 -15.58 2.05
N PRO A 67 -17.79 -16.58 2.82
CA PRO A 67 -16.48 -17.13 2.53
C PRO A 67 -16.49 -17.42 1.05
N ARG A 68 -15.61 -16.75 0.29
CA ARG A 68 -15.47 -17.00 -1.14
C ARG A 68 -15.28 -18.49 -1.23
N ARG A 69 -16.32 -19.18 -1.72
CA ARG A 69 -16.28 -20.62 -1.98
C ARG A 69 -14.93 -20.87 -2.63
N ARG A 70 -14.17 -21.71 -1.94
CA ARG A 70 -12.90 -22.31 -2.36
C ARG A 70 -12.88 -22.37 -3.88
N ASP A 71 -11.94 -21.64 -4.47
CA ASP A 71 -11.78 -21.53 -5.90
C ASP A 71 -11.74 -22.92 -6.53
N GLU A 72 -12.82 -23.31 -7.20
CA GLU A 72 -12.76 -24.29 -8.25
C GLU A 72 -11.77 -23.74 -9.29
N ARG A 73 -10.51 -24.18 -9.20
CA ARG A 73 -9.42 -24.01 -10.17
C ARG A 73 -9.57 -22.74 -11.03
N LYS A 74 -9.54 -21.55 -10.42
CA LYS A 74 -9.59 -20.30 -11.20
C LYS A 74 -8.39 -20.24 -12.10
N ILE A 75 -8.60 -20.43 -13.40
CA ILE A 75 -7.56 -20.37 -14.42
C ILE A 75 -6.82 -19.04 -14.28
N ALA A 76 -5.51 -19.09 -14.04
CA ALA A 76 -4.70 -17.89 -13.98
C ALA A 76 -4.60 -17.30 -15.40
N VAL A 77 -5.14 -16.09 -15.60
CA VAL A 77 -5.14 -15.44 -16.91
C VAL A 77 -4.05 -14.37 -16.96
N PRO A 78 -2.99 -14.53 -17.78
CA PRO A 78 -1.94 -13.54 -17.91
C PRO A 78 -2.45 -12.16 -18.34
N PRO A 79 -1.85 -11.05 -17.85
CA PRO A 79 -2.22 -9.70 -18.29
C PRO A 79 -2.07 -9.47 -19.81
N ALA A 80 -1.14 -10.15 -20.46
CA ALA A 80 -0.97 -10.08 -21.91
C ALA A 80 -2.16 -10.71 -22.65
N CYS A 81 -2.59 -11.91 -22.25
CA CYS A 81 -3.79 -12.58 -22.79
C CYS A 81 -5.02 -11.68 -22.65
N ARG A 82 -5.27 -11.12 -21.46
CA ARG A 82 -6.40 -10.21 -21.21
C ARG A 82 -6.41 -9.02 -22.16
N ARG A 83 -5.24 -8.41 -22.40
CA ARG A 83 -5.10 -7.26 -23.31
C ARG A 83 -5.36 -7.67 -24.76
N SER A 84 -4.81 -8.80 -25.21
CA SER A 84 -4.96 -9.29 -26.59
C SER A 84 -6.41 -9.61 -26.91
N VAL A 85 -7.07 -10.41 -26.06
CA VAL A 85 -8.48 -10.79 -26.21
C VAL A 85 -9.37 -9.55 -26.26
N ARG A 86 -9.17 -8.60 -25.32
CA ARG A 86 -9.95 -7.36 -25.30
C ARG A 86 -9.70 -6.48 -26.53
N LYS A 87 -8.45 -6.41 -27.01
CA LYS A 87 -8.10 -5.67 -28.23
C LYS A 87 -8.85 -6.25 -29.43
N ILE A 88 -8.78 -7.57 -29.62
CA ILE A 88 -9.49 -8.24 -30.71
C ILE A 88 -10.99 -8.08 -30.60
N TYR A 89 -11.58 -8.30 -29.43
CA TYR A 89 -13.02 -8.06 -29.22
C TYR A 89 -13.42 -6.65 -29.66
N LYS A 90 -12.68 -5.61 -29.25
CA LYS A 90 -12.97 -4.22 -29.62
C LYS A 90 -12.79 -3.93 -31.11
N VAL A 91 -11.93 -4.67 -31.79
CA VAL A 91 -11.78 -4.57 -33.25
C VAL A 91 -12.97 -5.22 -33.93
N LEU A 92 -13.42 -6.38 -33.45
CA LEU A 92 -14.60 -7.07 -33.96
C LEU A 92 -15.87 -6.25 -33.70
N GLU A 93 -16.02 -5.63 -32.53
CA GLU A 93 -17.14 -4.74 -32.17
C GLU A 93 -17.31 -3.52 -33.10
N LYS A 94 -16.28 -3.17 -33.88
CA LYS A 94 -16.38 -2.11 -34.89
C LYS A 94 -16.85 -2.60 -36.26
N LYS A 95 -16.92 -3.92 -36.46
CA LYS A 95 -17.39 -4.51 -37.71
C LYS A 95 -18.91 -4.67 -37.65
N GLU A 96 -19.58 -4.41 -38.76
CA GLU A 96 -21.04 -4.51 -38.86
C GLU A 96 -21.57 -5.94 -38.66
N ASP A 97 -20.72 -6.94 -38.86
CA ASP A 97 -21.05 -8.35 -38.78
C ASP A 97 -20.90 -8.96 -37.36
N PHE A 98 -20.64 -8.13 -36.34
CA PHE A 98 -20.39 -8.58 -34.98
C PHE A 98 -21.24 -7.83 -33.95
N ASN A 99 -22.17 -8.55 -33.32
CA ASN A 99 -23.16 -7.97 -32.40
C ASN A 99 -22.62 -7.71 -30.98
N GLY A 100 -21.39 -8.11 -30.67
CA GLY A 100 -20.86 -8.05 -29.30
C GLY A 100 -21.52 -9.04 -28.36
N PHE A 101 -21.30 -8.87 -27.06
CA PHE A 101 -21.90 -9.73 -26.04
C PHE A 101 -23.39 -9.42 -25.83
N TYR A 102 -24.18 -10.48 -25.72
CA TYR A 102 -25.57 -10.43 -25.29
C TYR A 102 -25.59 -10.33 -23.76
N LEU A 103 -25.60 -9.10 -23.26
CA LEU A 103 -25.50 -8.77 -21.85
C LEU A 103 -26.80 -9.01 -21.05
N ASP A 104 -27.89 -9.40 -21.72
CA ASP A 104 -29.15 -9.84 -21.09
C ASP A 104 -29.18 -11.36 -20.85
N GLU A 105 -28.20 -12.09 -21.38
CA GLU A 105 -28.05 -13.54 -21.23
C GLU A 105 -26.87 -13.88 -20.31
N GLU A 106 -26.73 -15.17 -19.96
CA GLU A 106 -25.57 -15.66 -19.22
C GLU A 106 -24.31 -15.75 -20.12
N ALA A 107 -23.12 -15.74 -19.51
CA ALA A 107 -21.84 -15.80 -20.24
C ALA A 107 -21.65 -17.10 -21.05
N ASN A 108 -22.30 -18.18 -20.61
CA ASN A 108 -22.29 -19.52 -21.20
C ASN A 108 -23.48 -19.75 -22.15
N SER A 109 -24.27 -18.72 -22.48
CA SER A 109 -25.35 -18.86 -23.45
C SER A 109 -24.80 -19.27 -24.82
N ALA A 110 -25.63 -19.89 -25.66
CA ALA A 110 -25.23 -20.29 -27.00
C ALA A 110 -24.73 -19.08 -27.81
N ASN A 111 -25.44 -17.95 -27.72
CA ASN A 111 -25.08 -16.71 -28.40
C ASN A 111 -23.72 -16.20 -27.92
N ASN A 112 -23.50 -16.06 -26.60
CA ASN A 112 -22.22 -15.59 -26.07
C ASN A 112 -21.07 -16.57 -26.34
N SER A 113 -21.36 -17.88 -26.40
CA SER A 113 -20.38 -18.90 -26.78
C SER A 113 -19.91 -18.71 -28.22
N THR A 114 -20.80 -18.41 -29.18
CA THR A 114 -20.38 -18.10 -30.57
C THR A 114 -19.50 -16.85 -30.64
N ILE A 115 -19.78 -15.84 -29.83
CA ILE A 115 -18.96 -14.64 -29.73
C ILE A 115 -17.58 -14.98 -29.14
N PHE A 116 -17.53 -15.83 -28.13
CA PHE A 116 -16.27 -16.26 -27.53
C PHE A 116 -15.42 -17.02 -28.55
N GLU A 117 -16.00 -17.98 -29.25
CA GLU A 117 -15.33 -18.74 -30.31
C GLU A 117 -14.75 -17.84 -31.38
N ARG A 118 -15.52 -16.86 -31.83
CA ARG A 118 -15.09 -15.94 -32.87
C ARG A 118 -13.91 -15.09 -32.42
N VAL A 119 -13.94 -14.59 -31.18
CA VAL A 119 -12.83 -13.81 -30.62
C VAL A 119 -11.60 -14.69 -30.42
N VAL A 120 -11.75 -15.90 -29.87
CA VAL A 120 -10.65 -16.85 -29.69
C VAL A 120 -10.00 -17.19 -31.02
N THR A 121 -10.80 -17.54 -32.04
CA THR A 121 -10.32 -17.85 -33.38
C THR A 121 -9.52 -16.70 -33.98
N GLN A 122 -10.01 -15.47 -33.82
CA GLN A 122 -9.32 -14.29 -34.34
C GLN A 122 -8.03 -13.98 -33.56
N VAL A 123 -7.99 -14.22 -32.25
CA VAL A 123 -6.76 -14.14 -31.46
C VAL A 123 -5.76 -15.17 -31.97
N LEU A 124 -6.14 -16.44 -32.13
CA LEU A 124 -5.26 -17.47 -32.67
C LEU A 124 -4.71 -17.09 -34.05
N HIS A 125 -5.53 -16.53 -34.93
CA HIS A 125 -5.10 -16.05 -36.23
C HIS A 125 -4.06 -14.92 -36.14
N GLU A 126 -4.18 -13.97 -35.19
CA GLU A 126 -3.20 -12.89 -34.98
C GLU A 126 -1.82 -13.44 -34.56
N TYR A 127 -1.78 -14.58 -33.87
CA TYR A 127 -0.52 -15.24 -33.47
C TYR A 127 -0.03 -16.27 -34.50
N GLY A 128 -0.74 -16.48 -35.62
CA GLY A 128 -0.36 -17.46 -36.64
C GLY A 128 -0.78 -18.90 -36.34
N GLY A 129 -1.86 -19.09 -35.59
CA GLY A 129 -2.45 -20.38 -35.25
C GLY A 129 -2.24 -20.83 -33.80
N GLN A 130 -2.84 -21.96 -33.44
CA GLN A 130 -2.77 -22.54 -32.10
C GLN A 130 -1.34 -22.86 -31.67
N GLU A 131 -0.50 -23.35 -32.59
CA GLU A 131 0.90 -23.73 -32.32
C GLU A 131 1.80 -22.56 -31.93
N ARG A 132 1.46 -21.34 -32.36
CA ARG A 132 2.25 -20.13 -32.10
C ARG A 132 1.64 -19.25 -31.01
N CYS A 133 0.42 -19.54 -30.57
CA CYS A 133 -0.24 -18.79 -29.52
C CYS A 133 0.31 -19.22 -28.15
N PRO A 134 0.80 -18.28 -27.32
CA PRO A 134 1.32 -18.60 -25.98
C PRO A 134 0.21 -18.96 -24.97
N TRP A 135 -1.06 -18.88 -25.36
CA TRP A 135 -2.20 -19.13 -24.47
C TRP A 135 -3.09 -20.24 -25.01
N THR A 136 -3.49 -21.13 -24.11
CA THR A 136 -4.44 -22.18 -24.44
C THR A 136 -5.86 -21.59 -24.54
N ARG A 137 -6.72 -22.29 -25.28
CA ARG A 137 -8.13 -21.91 -25.45
C ARG A 137 -8.87 -21.67 -24.12
N PRO A 138 -8.75 -22.53 -23.09
CA PRO A 138 -9.37 -22.27 -21.79
C PRO A 138 -8.89 -20.98 -21.10
N VAL A 139 -7.62 -20.59 -21.29
CA VAL A 139 -7.09 -19.33 -20.73
C VAL A 139 -7.71 -18.12 -21.41
N MET A 140 -7.90 -18.17 -22.74
CA MET A 140 -8.55 -17.12 -23.50
C MET A 140 -10.05 -17.02 -23.19
N GLU A 141 -10.75 -18.15 -23.08
CA GLU A 141 -12.15 -18.21 -22.64
C GLU A 141 -12.31 -17.64 -21.23
N ALA A 142 -11.45 -18.01 -20.28
CA ALA A 142 -11.45 -17.41 -18.95
C ALA A 142 -11.18 -15.90 -18.98
N ALA A 143 -10.36 -15.41 -19.92
CA ALA A 143 -10.16 -13.98 -20.14
C ALA A 143 -11.45 -13.30 -20.64
N LEU A 144 -12.16 -13.94 -21.58
CA LEU A 144 -13.42 -13.47 -22.13
C LEU A 144 -14.54 -13.45 -21.10
N GLN A 145 -14.69 -14.50 -20.31
CA GLN A 145 -15.66 -14.55 -19.21
C GLN A 145 -15.45 -13.39 -18.22
N ARG A 146 -14.20 -13.13 -17.83
CA ARG A 146 -13.87 -11.97 -16.98
C ARG A 146 -14.20 -10.65 -17.66
N TYR A 147 -14.00 -10.56 -18.96
CA TYR A 147 -14.33 -9.36 -19.73
C TYR A 147 -15.84 -9.14 -19.87
N PHE A 148 -16.61 -10.21 -20.11
CA PHE A 148 -18.06 -10.20 -20.12
C PHE A 148 -18.64 -9.65 -18.79
N VAL A 149 -18.16 -10.15 -17.66
CA VAL A 149 -18.55 -9.64 -16.32
C VAL A 149 -18.20 -8.15 -16.17
N SER A 150 -17.03 -7.72 -16.69
CA SER A 150 -16.66 -6.31 -16.70
C SER A 150 -17.60 -5.45 -17.57
N CYS A 151 -18.08 -5.96 -18.69
CA CYS A 151 -19.06 -5.29 -19.55
C CYS A 151 -20.43 -5.20 -18.87
N LEU A 152 -20.89 -6.28 -18.21
CA LEU A 152 -22.11 -6.29 -17.42
C LEU A 152 -22.10 -5.22 -16.32
N GLU A 153 -21.06 -5.17 -15.51
CA GLU A 153 -20.98 -4.17 -14.43
C GLU A 153 -20.91 -2.74 -15.00
N THR A 154 -20.22 -2.56 -16.13
CA THR A 154 -20.19 -1.27 -16.82
C THR A 154 -21.59 -0.84 -17.29
N ARG A 155 -22.38 -1.75 -17.87
CA ARG A 155 -23.77 -1.49 -18.27
C ARG A 155 -24.60 -1.11 -17.04
N ARG A 156 -24.50 -1.88 -15.96
CA ARG A 156 -25.22 -1.61 -14.69
C ARG A 156 -24.88 -0.24 -14.10
N LEU A 157 -23.59 0.14 -14.10
CA LEU A 157 -23.14 1.44 -13.62
C LEU A 157 -23.64 2.60 -14.49
N LYS A 158 -23.70 2.41 -15.82
CA LYS A 158 -24.26 3.39 -16.73
C LYS A 158 -25.76 3.57 -16.53
N THR A 159 -26.50 2.47 -16.40
CA THR A 159 -27.95 2.50 -16.13
C THR A 159 -28.27 3.15 -14.79
N SER A 160 -27.41 3.00 -13.78
CA SER A 160 -27.59 3.60 -12.45
C SER A 160 -27.03 5.02 -12.32
N SER A 161 -26.54 5.66 -13.39
CA SER A 161 -25.88 6.98 -13.38
C SER A 161 -24.65 7.09 -12.45
N LYS A 162 -24.13 5.97 -11.93
CA LYS A 162 -22.96 5.92 -11.03
C LYS A 162 -21.62 5.76 -11.76
N TYR A 163 -21.66 5.70 -13.08
CA TYR A 163 -20.48 5.39 -13.89
C TYR A 163 -19.34 6.41 -13.71
N GLU A 164 -19.63 7.71 -13.74
CA GLU A 164 -18.60 8.75 -13.60
C GLU A 164 -18.02 8.81 -12.18
N GLU A 165 -18.85 8.62 -11.15
CA GLU A 165 -18.38 8.49 -9.76
C GLU A 165 -17.44 7.28 -9.60
N HIS A 166 -17.84 6.13 -10.14
CA HIS A 166 -17.02 4.91 -10.13
C HIS A 166 -15.71 5.11 -10.87
N LYS A 167 -15.72 5.78 -12.03
CA LYS A 167 -14.54 6.11 -12.83
C LYS A 167 -13.59 7.03 -12.06
N ARG A 168 -14.11 8.07 -11.41
CA ARG A 168 -13.34 8.97 -10.54
C ARG A 168 -12.69 8.21 -9.39
N LYS A 169 -13.45 7.38 -8.67
CA LYS A 169 -12.96 6.54 -7.56
C LYS A 169 -11.88 5.56 -8.01
N THR A 170 -12.08 4.91 -9.16
CA THR A 170 -11.12 3.96 -9.74
C THR A 170 -9.80 4.66 -10.11
N ARG A 171 -9.87 5.85 -10.73
CA ARG A 171 -8.68 6.65 -11.04
C ARG A 171 -7.91 7.06 -9.78
N LYS A 172 -8.63 7.58 -8.77
CA LYS A 172 -8.04 7.98 -7.47
C LYS A 172 -7.32 6.81 -6.81
N SER A 173 -7.98 5.66 -6.70
CA SER A 173 -7.38 4.45 -6.13
C SER A 173 -6.19 3.94 -6.94
N GLY A 174 -6.26 4.03 -8.28
CA GLY A 174 -5.17 3.65 -9.17
C GLY A 174 -3.92 4.51 -8.98
N ARG A 175 -4.07 5.83 -8.97
CA ARG A 175 -2.96 6.77 -8.74
C ARG A 175 -2.33 6.58 -7.36
N GLN A 176 -3.16 6.41 -6.33
CA GLN A 176 -2.70 6.07 -4.99
C GLN A 176 -1.87 4.78 -4.98
N ARG A 177 -2.39 3.70 -5.57
CA ARG A 177 -1.67 2.41 -5.64
C ARG A 177 -0.35 2.55 -6.39
N GLU A 178 -0.31 3.28 -7.50
CA GLU A 178 0.93 3.53 -8.26
C GLU A 178 1.95 4.32 -7.44
N LYS A 179 1.51 5.34 -6.70
CA LYS A 179 2.37 6.09 -5.77
C LYS A 179 2.91 5.18 -4.67
N LEU A 180 2.07 4.33 -4.08
CA LEU A 180 2.51 3.37 -3.06
C LEU A 180 3.56 2.43 -3.64
N THR A 181 3.29 1.78 -4.77
CA THR A 181 4.23 0.88 -5.43
C THR A 181 5.56 1.58 -5.71
N ARG A 182 5.55 2.80 -6.27
CA ARG A 182 6.79 3.57 -6.49
C ARG A 182 7.58 3.81 -5.21
N ARG A 183 6.91 4.17 -4.12
CA ARG A 183 7.54 4.43 -2.82
C ARG A 183 8.07 3.15 -2.18
N THR A 184 7.33 2.05 -2.26
CA THR A 184 7.77 0.74 -1.77
C THR A 184 8.99 0.26 -2.54
N THR A 185 8.99 0.33 -3.87
CA THR A 185 10.16 -0.01 -4.69
C THR A 185 11.34 0.91 -4.40
N ALA A 186 11.12 2.22 -4.21
CA ALA A 186 12.20 3.14 -3.82
C ALA A 186 12.76 2.81 -2.43
N LEU A 187 11.91 2.42 -1.47
CA LEU A 187 12.33 1.99 -0.14
C LEU A 187 13.19 0.72 -0.20
N GLU A 188 12.83 -0.22 -1.08
CA GLU A 188 13.58 -1.46 -1.30
C GLU A 188 14.96 -1.19 -1.91
N LEU A 189 15.03 -0.31 -2.91
CA LEU A 189 16.25 0.00 -3.66
C LEU A 189 17.19 0.98 -2.94
N ALA A 190 16.68 1.80 -2.02
CA ALA A 190 17.51 2.72 -1.26
C ALA A 190 18.46 1.96 -0.33
N GLU A 191 19.70 2.44 -0.24
CA GLU A 191 20.67 1.97 0.74
C GLU A 191 20.33 2.61 2.09
N TRP A 192 19.96 1.79 3.08
CA TRP A 192 19.68 2.21 4.45
C TRP A 192 20.81 1.74 5.35
N GLU A 193 21.41 2.66 6.10
CA GLU A 193 22.43 2.32 7.11
C GLU A 193 21.79 1.61 8.32
N ASP A 194 20.54 1.94 8.64
CA ASP A 194 19.79 1.40 9.78
C ASP A 194 18.51 0.69 9.31
N ALA A 195 18.44 -0.63 9.53
CA ALA A 195 17.29 -1.45 9.21
C ALA A 195 16.03 -1.06 10.00
N HIS A 196 16.19 -0.54 11.23
CA HIS A 196 15.07 -0.11 12.06
C HIS A 196 14.42 1.15 11.48
N GLN A 197 15.21 2.09 10.95
CA GLN A 197 14.69 3.25 10.23
C GLN A 197 13.93 2.86 8.96
N LYS A 198 14.45 1.88 8.19
CA LYS A 198 13.75 1.31 7.04
C LYS A 198 12.40 0.70 7.45
N GLY A 199 12.37 -0.02 8.57
CA GLY A 199 11.15 -0.59 9.17
C GLY A 199 10.10 0.48 9.48
N ARG A 200 10.47 1.53 10.22
CA ARG A 200 9.55 2.66 10.51
C ARG A 200 9.05 3.36 9.25
N ALA A 201 9.90 3.52 8.24
CA ALA A 201 9.50 4.09 6.96
C ALA A 201 8.50 3.18 6.22
N ALA A 202 8.64 1.85 6.32
CA ALA A 202 7.69 0.90 5.75
C ALA A 202 6.33 0.94 6.45
N GLU A 203 6.29 1.11 7.78
CA GLU A 203 5.05 1.18 8.57
C GLU A 203 4.12 2.30 8.12
N ILE A 204 4.67 3.44 7.69
CA ILE A 204 3.88 4.59 7.21
C ILE A 204 3.54 4.51 5.71
N LEU A 205 4.10 3.55 4.96
CA LEU A 205 3.76 3.30 3.56
C LEU A 205 2.51 2.41 3.46
N ILE A 206 1.39 2.94 3.94
CA ILE A 206 0.07 2.31 3.83
C ILE A 206 -0.89 3.21 3.04
N MET A 207 -1.88 2.59 2.39
CA MET A 207 -2.83 3.31 1.53
C MET A 207 -3.56 4.44 2.27
N ASP A 208 -3.92 4.22 3.53
CA ASP A 208 -4.71 5.15 4.34
C ASP A 208 -3.92 6.38 4.78
N ALA A 209 -2.59 6.28 4.85
CA ALA A 209 -1.69 7.38 5.19
C ALA A 209 -1.27 8.19 3.95
N MET A 210 -1.70 7.81 2.73
CA MET A 210 -1.37 8.56 1.52
C MET A 210 -2.31 9.76 1.32
N SER A 211 -1.69 10.95 1.23
CA SER A 211 -2.38 12.21 0.93
C SER A 211 -3.32 12.11 -0.29
N SER A 212 -4.48 12.79 -0.20
CA SER A 212 -5.47 12.85 -1.28
C SER A 212 -4.85 13.45 -2.54
N GLU A 213 -5.02 12.75 -3.67
CA GLU A 213 -4.59 13.20 -4.99
C GLU A 213 -5.70 13.94 -5.75
N GLU A 214 -6.71 14.48 -5.03
CA GLU A 214 -7.62 15.46 -5.63
C GLU A 214 -6.84 16.75 -5.92
N SER A 215 -6.35 16.92 -7.14
CA SER A 215 -6.09 18.25 -7.67
C SER A 215 -7.45 18.92 -7.92
N CYS A 216 -7.63 20.18 -7.50
CA CYS A 216 -8.90 20.92 -7.62
C CYS A 216 -9.35 21.25 -9.07
N TYR A 217 -8.80 20.57 -10.07
CA TYR A 217 -8.98 20.86 -11.49
C TYR A 217 -9.71 19.75 -12.26
N GLU A 218 -10.25 18.73 -11.59
CA GLU A 218 -10.93 17.63 -12.27
C GLU A 218 -12.42 17.90 -12.57
N ASP A 219 -12.91 19.13 -12.38
CA ASP A 219 -14.34 19.49 -12.53
C ASP A 219 -14.62 20.55 -13.61
N ASP A 220 -13.64 20.88 -14.44
CA ASP A 220 -13.83 21.91 -15.47
C ASP A 220 -13.31 21.42 -16.82
N ASP A 221 -14.20 20.77 -17.59
CA ASP A 221 -14.01 20.39 -19.00
C ASP A 221 -13.80 21.62 -19.92
N ARG A 222 -13.75 22.84 -19.37
CA ARG A 222 -13.37 24.09 -20.05
C ARG A 222 -12.09 24.75 -19.53
N SER A 223 -11.39 24.15 -18.57
CA SER A 223 -10.20 24.77 -17.99
C SER A 223 -8.98 24.64 -18.91
N LYS A 224 -8.50 25.80 -19.37
CA LYS A 224 -7.31 25.98 -20.22
C LYS A 224 -6.12 25.23 -19.64
N LYS A 225 -5.52 24.31 -20.42
CA LYS A 225 -4.27 23.63 -20.07
C LYS A 225 -3.24 24.65 -19.59
N VAL A 226 -2.80 24.54 -18.35
CA VAL A 226 -1.67 25.32 -17.83
C VAL A 226 -0.42 24.82 -18.54
N VAL A 227 0.09 25.62 -19.48
CA VAL A 227 1.21 25.22 -20.36
C VAL A 227 2.56 25.33 -19.67
N ASN A 228 2.72 26.14 -18.62
CA ASN A 228 4.02 26.35 -17.97
C ASN A 228 3.90 26.64 -16.46
N TYR A 229 4.82 26.05 -15.69
CA TYR A 229 5.13 26.46 -14.32
C TYR A 229 6.56 27.02 -14.28
N LYS A 230 6.73 28.21 -13.70
CA LYS A 230 8.06 28.72 -13.34
C LYS A 230 8.52 28.00 -12.07
N SER A 231 9.38 26.99 -12.22
CA SER A 231 10.06 26.37 -11.07
C SER A 231 11.33 27.15 -10.72
N GLN A 232 11.37 27.77 -9.53
CA GLN A 232 12.63 28.24 -8.96
C GLN A 232 13.42 27.01 -8.45
N LYS A 233 14.59 26.74 -9.04
CA LYS A 233 15.48 25.68 -8.55
C LYS A 233 15.96 26.05 -7.15
N SER A 234 15.63 25.24 -6.15
CA SER A 234 16.21 25.39 -4.81
C SER A 234 17.70 25.06 -4.85
N THR A 235 18.53 25.90 -4.24
CA THR A 235 19.99 25.78 -4.21
C THR A 235 20.50 24.65 -3.30
N LEU A 236 19.61 23.95 -2.58
CA LEU A 236 19.97 22.87 -1.65
C LEU A 236 20.58 21.64 -2.33
N GLY A 237 20.34 21.42 -3.64
CA GLY A 237 20.88 20.27 -4.38
C GLY A 237 22.34 20.42 -4.86
N ASN A 238 22.94 21.61 -4.76
CA ASN A 238 24.25 21.89 -5.38
C ASN A 238 25.46 21.61 -4.47
N GLN A 239 25.26 21.16 -3.23
CA GLN A 239 26.37 20.83 -2.32
C GLN A 239 26.82 19.37 -2.42
N ILE A 240 25.99 18.47 -2.94
CA ILE A 240 26.29 17.02 -2.96
C ILE A 240 27.13 16.61 -4.19
N THR A 241 27.10 17.38 -5.28
CA THR A 241 27.76 16.99 -6.56
C THR A 241 29.16 17.56 -6.77
N LYS A 242 29.73 18.35 -5.85
CA LYS A 242 31.09 18.92 -5.99
C LYS A 242 32.24 18.07 -5.40
N LYS A 243 31.97 16.86 -4.90
CA LYS A 243 33.04 15.98 -4.35
C LYS A 243 33.69 15.00 -5.34
N LYS A 244 33.48 15.16 -6.66
CA LYS A 244 34.22 14.37 -7.67
C LYS A 244 34.58 15.21 -8.90
N LEU A 245 35.68 15.97 -8.84
CA LEU A 245 36.59 16.25 -9.97
C LEU A 245 37.72 17.19 -9.53
N LYS A 246 38.86 16.58 -9.14
CA LYS A 246 40.24 17.00 -9.47
C LYS A 246 41.24 16.16 -8.66
N LYS A 247 41.35 14.87 -9.01
CA LYS A 247 42.66 14.21 -9.06
C LYS A 247 43.12 14.32 -10.51
N SER A 248 44.38 14.70 -10.71
CA SER A 248 45.15 14.81 -11.96
C SER A 248 45.15 16.17 -12.70
N LEU A 249 46.18 16.97 -12.39
CA LEU A 249 46.95 17.93 -13.20
C LEU A 249 47.80 18.67 -12.13
N THR A 250 49.12 18.61 -12.00
CA THR A 250 50.24 18.24 -12.87
C THR A 250 51.47 18.00 -11.98
N LYS A 251 52.29 17.01 -12.33
CA LYS A 251 53.72 16.97 -11.96
C LYS A 251 54.39 18.24 -12.50
N HIS A 252 55.13 18.97 -11.66
CA HIS A 252 56.17 20.01 -11.89
C HIS A 252 55.96 21.04 -10.76
N THR A 253 56.66 20.97 -9.63
CA THR A 253 58.06 21.38 -9.49
C THR A 253 58.80 20.54 -8.43
N LYS A 254 59.82 19.79 -8.87
CA LYS A 254 61.04 19.56 -8.09
C LYS A 254 61.90 20.84 -8.18
N ASN A 255 62.72 21.08 -7.16
CA ASN A 255 63.82 22.05 -7.05
C ASN A 255 63.42 23.49 -6.67
N HIS A 256 63.40 23.78 -5.37
CA HIS A 256 64.49 24.52 -4.72
C HIS A 256 64.47 24.30 -3.21
#